data_AF-A0A535DQZ8-F1
#
_entry.id   AF-A0A535DQZ8-F1
#
_cell.length_a   1.000
_cell.length_b   1.000
_cell.length_c   1.000
_cell.angle_alpha   90.00
_cell.angle_beta   90.00
_cell.angle_gamma   90.00
#
_symmetry.space_group_name_H-M   'P 1'
#
loop_
_entity.id
_entity.type
_entity.pdbx_description
1 polymer ?
#
loop_
_entity_poly.entity_id
_entity_poly.type
_entity_poly.pdbx_seq_one_letter_code
_entity_poly.pdbx_strand_id
1 'polypeptide(L)'
;MLPVTVQVLAGEVVVRESTVVNALDVEKLRALGLVSTGIDWPGAVGLTIWAVLIAAVLALFMERHATEAWNDDRKMILVILSLLAVTVTARALVPGHTLLVYFIPFAAVAMIITVLVGGRTALATQIAGALHVGIMSGQVELVAYVLVPALLGMAAVRRATTAREFATGAVSVAVGNLGVVVSFALVGQSTDPLGAAQLAVAALVSGAGSGLLAFAGMAIFGHVFRITTVFELRELADPNHPLLRQLLLRTPGTYHHSLLVANLAERAAEVIGADPLVARVGAYYHDIGKMRNPSAFIENQTGTNPHDELDPMVSAGIVAAHVRDGLSLADRYHLPAMIREMIPAHHGTSVVKYFYQLAQQRGQNPDDASFHYPGPRPRTKEAGIVMLADGTEASVRSLAEKKPETIRRPHRTHPSRITGGVRPLKIAVRGEAPCDLAPARRAVRAALRPYGVTRDAELVLAFVDDAAMRELNRRYRGKDRTTDVLSFGQSLGRGARGLHAAALLKREADGTLELGDVVVSGAQAARQARRRRRPLATEVAFLAAHGALHLLGYEDDTSAGYREMLRLGRAALKG
;
A
#
# COMPACT_ATOMS: atom_id res chain seq x y z
N MET A 1 0.42 66.40 8.95
CA MET A 1 1.66 67.17 9.21
C MET A 1 2.60 66.89 8.07
N LEU A 2 3.21 67.92 7.47
CA LEU A 2 4.26 67.73 6.46
C LEU A 2 5.53 67.20 7.15
N PRO A 3 6.27 66.26 6.54
CA PRO A 3 7.53 65.77 7.11
C PRO A 3 8.54 66.92 7.20
N VAL A 4 9.19 67.03 8.36
CA VAL A 4 10.24 68.03 8.64
C VAL A 4 11.59 67.33 8.60
N THR A 5 12.42 67.67 7.64
CA THR A 5 13.79 67.16 7.55
C THR A 5 14.70 68.00 8.45
N VAL A 6 15.40 67.37 9.39
CA VAL A 6 16.35 68.06 10.28
C VAL A 6 17.75 67.48 10.05
N GLN A 7 18.72 68.33 9.75
CA GLN A 7 20.14 67.95 9.72
C GLN A 7 20.72 68.04 11.13
N VAL A 8 21.47 67.02 11.53
CA VAL A 8 22.23 66.99 12.80
C VAL A 8 23.71 66.90 12.45
N LEU A 9 24.51 67.84 12.97
CA LEU A 9 25.95 67.89 12.69
C LEU A 9 26.75 67.10 13.74
N ALA A 10 27.89 66.57 13.33
CA ALA A 10 28.80 65.89 14.26
C ALA A 10 29.31 66.88 15.34
N GLY A 11 29.11 66.55 16.62
CA GLY A 11 29.43 67.40 17.77
C GLY A 11 28.30 68.32 18.23
N GLU A 12 27.14 68.30 17.57
CA GLU A 12 25.94 69.02 18.01
C GLU A 12 25.34 68.36 19.26
N VAL A 13 24.96 69.19 20.25
CA VAL A 13 24.27 68.73 21.45
C VAL A 13 22.81 68.46 21.12
N VAL A 14 22.43 67.19 21.07
CA VAL A 14 21.07 66.76 20.68
C VAL A 14 20.04 67.09 21.76
N VAL A 15 20.32 66.75 23.02
CA VAL A 15 19.51 67.07 24.20
C VAL A 15 20.47 67.32 25.37
N ARG A 16 20.18 68.32 26.20
CA ARG A 16 20.97 68.61 27.42
C ARG A 16 20.43 67.83 28.61
N GLU A 17 21.30 67.54 29.57
CA GLU A 17 20.85 67.00 30.84
C GLU A 17 19.86 67.97 31.50
N SER A 18 18.76 67.43 32.05
CA SER A 18 17.66 68.19 32.68
C SER A 18 16.74 69.01 31.74
N THR A 19 16.83 68.86 30.41
CA THR A 19 15.80 69.42 29.50
C THR A 19 14.58 68.50 29.35
N VAL A 20 13.38 69.07 29.41
CA VAL A 20 12.14 68.36 29.07
C VAL A 20 12.12 68.10 27.56
N VAL A 21 12.21 66.83 27.18
CA VAL A 21 12.20 66.40 25.77
C VAL A 21 10.80 66.45 25.18
N ASN A 22 10.69 67.03 23.99
CA ASN A 22 9.47 66.99 23.18
C ASN A 22 9.46 65.78 22.24
N ALA A 23 8.36 65.55 21.51
CA ALA A 23 8.22 64.41 20.61
C ALA A 23 9.27 64.39 19.48
N LEU A 24 9.70 65.56 18.99
CA LEU A 24 10.73 65.70 17.96
C LEU A 24 12.12 65.34 18.50
N ASP A 25 12.42 65.70 19.76
CA ASP A 25 13.68 65.34 20.41
C ASP A 25 13.78 63.82 20.62
N VAL A 26 12.67 63.17 20.97
CA VAL A 26 12.60 61.70 21.08
C VAL A 26 12.81 61.03 19.72
N GLU A 27 12.22 61.57 18.66
CA GLU A 27 12.39 61.06 17.30
C GLU A 27 13.83 61.24 16.80
N LYS A 28 14.45 62.40 17.06
CA LYS A 28 15.89 62.65 16.79
C LYS A 28 16.79 61.67 17.55
N LEU A 29 16.55 61.48 18.85
CA LEU A 29 17.35 60.55 19.67
C LEU A 29 17.18 59.09 19.17
N ARG A 30 15.97 58.69 18.74
CA ARG A 30 15.73 57.37 18.12
C ARG A 30 16.44 57.23 16.78
N ALA A 31 16.38 58.24 15.92
CA ALA A 31 17.04 58.23 14.62
C ALA A 31 18.57 58.14 14.74
N LEU A 32 19.14 58.73 15.81
CA LEU A 32 20.57 58.65 16.12
C LEU A 32 20.98 57.39 16.90
N GLY A 33 20.04 56.48 17.21
CA GLY A 33 20.31 55.26 17.96
C GLY A 33 20.69 55.49 19.43
N LEU A 34 20.42 56.69 19.96
CA LEU A 34 20.77 57.10 21.33
C LEU A 34 19.70 56.73 22.37
N VAL A 35 18.54 56.26 21.93
CA VAL A 35 17.48 55.71 22.80
C VAL A 35 17.50 54.19 22.71
N SER A 36 17.92 53.53 23.79
CA SER A 36 17.55 52.12 23.98
C SER A 36 16.10 52.06 24.44
N THR A 37 15.16 51.97 23.51
CA THR A 37 13.83 51.47 23.87
C THR A 37 14.05 50.03 24.33
N GLY A 38 13.71 49.68 25.57
CA GLY A 38 13.80 48.30 26.05
C GLY A 38 12.97 47.34 25.19
N ILE A 39 12.88 46.08 25.60
CA ILE A 39 12.09 45.08 24.87
C ILE A 39 10.64 45.61 24.70
N ASP A 40 10.18 45.69 23.45
CA ASP A 40 8.79 46.02 23.09
C ASP A 40 7.88 44.85 23.49
N TRP A 41 7.52 44.79 24.77
CA TRP A 41 6.67 43.75 25.34
C TRP A 41 5.30 43.68 24.68
N PRO A 42 4.57 44.80 24.41
CA PRO A 42 3.31 44.74 23.67
C PRO A 42 3.45 44.09 22.28
N GLY A 43 4.47 44.48 21.51
CA GLY A 43 4.75 43.88 20.21
C GLY A 43 5.10 42.39 20.31
N ALA A 44 5.93 42.01 21.28
CA ALA A 44 6.30 40.62 21.52
C ALA A 44 5.10 39.75 21.92
N VAL A 45 4.23 40.24 22.80
CA VAL A 45 2.99 39.56 23.21
C VAL A 45 2.04 39.43 22.03
N GLY A 46 1.84 40.49 21.25
CA GLY A 46 0.99 40.48 20.05
C GLY A 46 1.46 39.45 19.02
N LEU A 47 2.75 39.42 18.71
CA LEU A 47 3.35 38.43 17.80
C LEU A 47 3.24 37.00 18.34
N THR A 48 3.33 36.82 19.66
CA THR A 48 3.16 35.51 20.29
C THR A 48 1.73 35.01 20.18
N ILE A 49 0.73 35.87 20.47
CA ILE A 49 -0.69 35.54 20.30
C ILE A 49 -0.98 35.18 18.84
N TRP A 50 -0.45 35.95 17.90
CA TRP A 50 -0.58 35.67 16.47
C TRP A 50 0.03 34.32 16.07
N ALA A 51 1.25 34.02 16.53
CA ALA A 51 1.91 32.76 16.25
C ALA A 51 1.11 31.57 16.81
N VAL A 52 0.58 31.68 18.03
CA VAL A 52 -0.27 30.65 18.65
C VAL A 52 -1.57 30.47 17.87
N LEU A 53 -2.21 31.56 17.42
CA LEU A 53 -3.44 31.49 16.63
C LEU A 53 -3.20 30.77 15.30
N ILE A 54 -2.15 31.14 14.56
CA ILE A 54 -1.81 30.46 13.30
C ILE A 54 -1.45 29.00 13.55
N ALA A 55 -0.67 28.70 14.58
CA ALA A 55 -0.32 27.33 14.93
C ALA A 55 -1.56 26.48 15.27
N ALA A 56 -2.53 27.04 15.99
CA ALA A 56 -3.79 26.37 16.30
C ALA A 56 -4.63 26.10 15.05
N VAL A 57 -4.77 27.09 14.16
CA VAL A 57 -5.48 26.91 12.87
C VAL A 57 -4.78 25.87 12.00
N LEU A 58 -3.44 25.90 11.95
CA LEU A 58 -2.65 24.93 11.21
C LEU A 58 -2.83 23.52 11.78
N ALA A 59 -2.75 23.35 13.10
CA ALA A 59 -2.95 22.07 13.77
C ALA A 59 -4.34 21.49 13.48
N LEU A 60 -5.41 22.29 13.64
CA LEU A 60 -6.78 21.89 13.33
C LEU A 60 -6.96 21.51 11.85
N PHE A 61 -6.32 22.23 10.93
CA PHE A 61 -6.34 21.87 9.52
C PHE A 61 -5.63 20.54 9.25
N MET A 62 -4.44 20.33 9.84
CA MET A 62 -3.67 19.10 9.65
C MET A 62 -4.41 17.88 10.18
N GLU A 63 -4.97 17.98 11.38
CA GLU A 63 -5.76 16.92 12.01
C GLU A 63 -6.94 16.48 11.12
N ARG A 64 -7.63 17.45 10.47
CA ARG A 64 -8.84 17.16 9.69
C ARG A 64 -8.59 16.82 8.22
N HIS A 65 -7.58 17.40 7.58
CA HIS A 65 -7.43 17.38 6.12
C HIS A 65 -6.09 16.81 5.64
N ALA A 66 -5.11 16.66 6.53
CA ALA A 66 -3.77 16.15 6.22
C ALA A 66 -3.31 15.10 7.24
N THR A 67 -4.16 14.11 7.48
CA THR A 67 -3.93 13.01 8.44
C THR A 67 -2.64 12.23 8.19
N GLU A 68 -2.18 12.17 6.94
CA GLU A 68 -0.90 11.54 6.55
C GLU A 68 0.33 12.23 7.16
N ALA A 69 0.26 13.54 7.36
CA ALA A 69 1.29 14.30 8.04
C ALA A 69 1.09 14.24 9.55
N TRP A 70 -0.16 14.42 10.01
CA TRP A 70 -0.51 14.44 11.43
C TRP A 70 -0.13 13.16 12.19
N ASN A 71 -0.28 12.00 11.56
CA ASN A 71 0.02 10.71 12.18
C ASN A 71 1.52 10.31 12.11
N ASP A 72 2.37 11.16 11.53
CA ASP A 72 3.81 10.91 11.40
C ASP A 72 4.60 12.04 12.09
N ASP A 73 5.10 11.73 13.30
CA ASP A 73 5.84 12.68 14.13
C ASP A 73 6.99 13.35 13.38
N ARG A 74 7.67 12.62 12.48
CA ARG A 74 8.85 13.13 11.77
C ARG A 74 8.44 14.18 10.74
N LYS A 75 7.33 13.94 10.04
CA LYS A 75 6.74 14.92 9.11
C LYS A 75 6.24 16.16 9.86
N MET A 76 5.60 15.98 11.02
CA MET A 76 5.15 17.11 11.85
C MET A 76 6.32 17.95 12.37
N ILE A 77 7.40 17.33 12.85
CA ILE A 77 8.60 18.05 13.29
C ILE A 77 9.19 18.85 12.13
N LEU A 78 9.29 18.27 10.92
CA LEU A 78 9.76 19.00 9.74
C LEU A 78 8.90 20.22 9.42
N VAL A 79 7.57 20.10 9.52
CA VAL A 79 6.63 21.23 9.31
C VAL A 79 6.84 22.32 10.36
N ILE A 80 6.94 21.95 11.64
CA ILE A 80 7.14 22.90 12.75
C ILE A 80 8.47 23.64 12.59
N LEU A 81 9.56 22.91 12.32
CA LEU A 81 10.88 23.52 12.12
C LEU A 81 10.93 24.41 10.89
N SER A 82 10.23 24.03 9.82
CA SER A 82 10.12 24.86 8.61
C SER A 82 9.38 26.17 8.88
N LEU A 83 8.25 26.12 9.61
CA LEU A 83 7.50 27.31 9.98
C LEU A 83 8.30 28.21 10.93
N LEU A 84 9.01 27.61 11.90
CA LEU A 84 9.90 28.32 12.81
C LEU A 84 11.04 29.00 12.04
N ALA A 85 11.67 28.30 11.09
CA ALA A 85 12.73 28.86 10.25
C ALA A 85 12.25 30.07 9.45
N VAL A 86 11.05 29.99 8.83
CA VAL A 86 10.44 31.13 8.12
C VAL A 86 10.21 32.30 9.09
N THR A 87 9.65 32.03 10.26
CA THR A 87 9.32 33.03 11.28
C THR A 87 10.58 33.75 11.79
N VAL A 88 11.64 32.99 12.14
CA VAL A 88 12.92 33.55 12.62
C VAL A 88 13.62 34.34 11.52
N THR A 89 13.65 33.81 10.28
CA THR A 89 14.26 34.50 9.14
C THR A 89 13.56 35.82 8.85
N ALA A 90 12.23 35.83 8.84
CA ALA A 90 11.44 37.03 8.65
C ALA A 90 11.66 38.04 9.78
N ARG A 91 11.67 37.59 11.05
CA ARG A 91 11.93 38.45 12.22
C ARG A 91 13.30 39.13 12.15
N ALA A 92 14.30 38.44 11.62
CA ALA A 92 15.67 38.94 11.50
C ALA A 92 15.88 39.89 10.31
N LEU A 93 15.21 39.63 9.18
CA LEU A 93 15.53 40.31 7.91
C LEU A 93 14.49 41.34 7.47
N VAL A 94 13.26 41.30 7.99
CA VAL A 94 12.23 42.28 7.62
C VAL A 94 12.48 43.66 8.27
N PRO A 95 12.82 43.77 9.57
CA PRO A 95 13.05 45.07 10.19
C PRO A 95 14.31 45.74 9.63
N GLY A 96 14.19 46.97 9.13
CA GLY A 96 15.33 47.80 8.72
C GLY A 96 15.98 47.43 7.38
N HIS A 97 15.47 46.41 6.67
CA HIS A 97 16.00 46.02 5.36
C HIS A 97 14.89 45.93 4.31
N THR A 98 14.92 46.84 3.32
CA THR A 98 13.93 46.90 2.25
C THR A 98 14.16 45.87 1.14
N LEU A 99 15.42 45.50 0.88
CA LEU A 99 15.79 44.63 -0.25
C LEU A 99 16.11 43.18 0.16
N LEU A 100 16.72 42.95 1.32
CA LEU A 100 17.26 41.63 1.68
C LEU A 100 16.20 40.53 1.76
N VAL A 101 14.97 40.86 2.18
CA VAL A 101 13.87 39.89 2.28
C VAL A 101 13.50 39.26 0.93
N TYR A 102 13.70 39.99 -0.18
CA TYR A 102 13.39 39.50 -1.52
C TYR A 102 14.43 38.51 -2.06
N PHE A 103 15.64 38.47 -1.49
CA PHE A 103 16.63 37.45 -1.82
C PHE A 103 16.32 36.10 -1.17
N ILE A 104 15.42 36.07 -0.18
CA ILE A 104 15.14 34.86 0.58
C ILE A 104 14.26 33.89 -0.24
N PRO A 105 14.72 32.64 -0.44
CA PRO A 105 14.01 31.64 -1.22
C PRO A 105 12.90 30.96 -0.40
N PHE A 106 11.89 31.72 0.03
CA PHE A 106 10.79 31.19 0.85
C PHE A 106 10.03 30.04 0.17
N ALA A 107 9.97 30.04 -1.16
CA ALA A 107 9.33 28.96 -1.92
C ALA A 107 10.04 27.60 -1.78
N ALA A 108 11.33 27.58 -1.41
CA ALA A 108 12.05 26.34 -1.14
C ALA A 108 11.34 25.48 -0.08
N VAL A 109 10.86 26.12 0.99
CA VAL A 109 10.17 25.45 2.10
C VAL A 109 8.90 24.76 1.60
N ALA A 110 8.08 25.46 0.83
CA ALA A 110 6.86 24.91 0.26
C ALA A 110 7.15 23.73 -0.68
N MET A 111 8.19 23.82 -1.50
CA MET A 111 8.62 22.75 -2.41
C MET A 111 9.11 21.52 -1.64
N ILE A 112 9.92 21.69 -0.59
CA ILE A 112 10.42 20.59 0.25
C ILE A 112 9.25 19.87 0.93
N ILE A 113 8.34 20.61 1.58
CA ILE A 113 7.19 20.01 2.25
C ILE A 113 6.27 19.33 1.24
N THR A 114 6.13 19.87 0.02
CA THR A 114 5.31 19.25 -1.03
C THR A 114 5.82 17.86 -1.39
N VAL A 115 7.13 17.69 -1.50
CA VAL A 115 7.76 16.42 -1.90
C VAL A 115 7.87 15.44 -0.73
N LEU A 116 8.22 15.89 0.47
CA LEU A 116 8.48 15.00 1.62
C LEU A 116 7.24 14.69 2.46
N VAL A 117 6.26 15.59 2.50
CA VAL A 117 5.10 15.48 3.40
C VAL A 117 3.80 15.40 2.62
N GLY A 118 3.60 16.32 1.67
CA GLY A 118 2.43 16.33 0.80
C GLY A 118 1.91 17.75 0.51
N GLY A 119 1.22 17.88 -0.63
CA GLY A 119 0.78 19.19 -1.14
C GLY A 119 -0.21 19.94 -0.25
N ARG A 120 -1.10 19.25 0.47
CA ARG A 120 -2.06 19.90 1.39
C ARG A 120 -1.34 20.52 2.58
N THR A 121 -0.38 19.78 3.15
CA THR A 121 0.43 20.23 4.28
C THR A 121 1.33 21.40 3.88
N ALA A 122 1.95 21.31 2.70
CA ALA A 122 2.77 22.38 2.14
C ALA A 122 1.96 23.67 1.95
N LEU A 123 0.76 23.58 1.38
CA LEU A 123 -0.10 24.73 1.14
C LEU A 123 -0.46 25.45 2.44
N ALA A 124 -0.95 24.71 3.43
CA ALA A 124 -1.35 25.28 4.71
C ALA A 124 -0.15 25.88 5.47
N THR A 125 1.00 25.19 5.45
CA THR A 125 2.24 25.71 6.05
C THR A 125 2.72 26.98 5.35
N GLN A 126 2.61 27.05 4.02
CA GLN A 126 3.02 28.22 3.26
C GLN A 126 2.10 29.42 3.48
N ILE A 127 0.79 29.20 3.60
CA ILE A 127 -0.17 30.26 3.98
C ILE A 127 0.18 30.79 5.37
N ALA A 128 0.41 29.89 6.34
CA ALA A 128 0.85 30.27 7.68
C ALA A 128 2.16 31.08 7.65
N GLY A 129 3.16 30.65 6.87
CA GLY A 129 4.42 31.36 6.70
C GLY A 129 4.24 32.75 6.07
N ALA A 130 3.47 32.85 4.99
CA ALA A 130 3.19 34.14 4.33
C ALA A 130 2.50 35.13 5.26
N LEU A 131 1.57 34.66 6.09
CA LEU A 131 0.91 35.47 7.11
C LEU A 131 1.86 35.93 8.22
N HIS A 132 2.83 35.11 8.64
CA HIS A 132 3.90 35.54 9.55
C HIS A 132 4.78 36.63 8.94
N VAL A 133 5.20 36.47 7.68
CA VAL A 133 6.00 37.51 7.01
C VAL A 133 5.20 38.80 6.87
N GLY A 134 3.91 38.71 6.50
CA GLY A 134 3.02 39.85 6.34
C GLY A 134 2.80 40.66 7.62
N ILE A 135 2.55 40.01 8.76
CA ILE A 135 2.34 40.73 10.02
C ILE A 135 3.63 41.42 10.49
N MET A 136 4.79 40.83 10.23
CA MET A 136 6.08 41.39 10.63
C MET A 136 6.49 42.58 9.78
N SER A 137 6.13 42.57 8.50
CA SER A 137 6.46 43.67 7.58
C SER A 137 5.41 44.76 7.55
N GLY A 138 4.16 44.44 7.89
CA GLY A 138 3.01 45.32 7.67
C GLY A 138 2.67 45.51 6.18
N GLN A 139 3.23 44.70 5.28
CA GLN A 139 3.13 44.87 3.83
C GLN A 139 2.42 43.68 3.18
N VAL A 140 1.29 43.95 2.52
CA VAL A 140 0.55 42.95 1.73
C VAL A 140 1.39 42.43 0.56
N GLU A 141 2.29 43.25 0.01
CA GLU A 141 3.23 42.85 -1.04
C GLU A 141 4.05 41.62 -0.64
N LEU A 142 4.59 41.60 0.58
CA LEU A 142 5.41 40.49 1.05
C LEU A 142 4.60 39.22 1.31
N VAL A 143 3.31 39.33 1.65
CA VAL A 143 2.41 38.17 1.70
C VAL A 143 2.29 37.55 0.31
N ALA A 144 2.05 38.37 -0.71
CA ALA A 144 1.94 37.91 -2.09
C ALA A 144 3.26 37.32 -2.60
N TYR A 145 4.39 37.97 -2.26
CA TYR A 145 5.73 37.55 -2.67
C TYR A 145 6.13 36.19 -2.06
N VAL A 146 5.72 35.91 -0.82
CA VAL A 146 5.96 34.61 -0.19
C VAL A 146 5.00 33.54 -0.71
N LEU A 147 3.74 33.89 -0.98
CA LEU A 147 2.70 32.91 -1.29
C LEU A 147 2.65 32.54 -2.78
N VAL A 148 2.48 33.49 -3.69
CA VAL A 148 2.21 33.23 -5.12
C VAL A 148 3.32 32.41 -5.79
N PRO A 149 4.61 32.74 -5.65
CA PRO A 149 5.70 32.01 -6.29
C PRO A 149 5.83 30.60 -5.72
N ALA A 150 5.59 30.44 -4.41
CA ALA A 150 5.59 29.14 -3.75
C ALA A 150 4.50 28.23 -4.32
N LEU A 151 3.28 28.72 -4.58
CA LEU A 151 2.22 27.93 -5.20
C LEU A 151 2.62 27.41 -6.59
N LEU A 152 3.29 28.25 -7.39
CA LEU A 152 3.81 27.85 -8.70
C LEU A 152 4.92 26.78 -8.57
N GLY A 153 5.86 26.98 -7.64
CA GLY A 153 6.91 26.01 -7.33
C GLY A 153 6.34 24.67 -6.88
N MET A 154 5.36 24.68 -5.97
CA MET A 154 4.65 23.49 -5.49
C MET A 154 3.97 22.73 -6.64
N ALA A 155 3.28 23.44 -7.53
CA ALA A 155 2.62 22.84 -8.69
C ALA A 155 3.62 22.12 -9.60
N ALA A 156 4.81 22.70 -9.80
CA ALA A 156 5.88 22.12 -10.59
C ALA A 156 6.49 20.86 -9.96
N VAL A 157 6.67 20.83 -8.63
CA VAL A 157 7.36 19.71 -7.94
C VAL A 157 6.44 18.65 -7.33
N ARG A 158 5.12 18.82 -7.41
CA ARG A 158 4.14 17.87 -6.83
C ARG A 158 4.38 16.40 -7.24
N ARG A 159 4.94 16.16 -8.41
CA ARG A 159 5.26 14.83 -8.94
C ARG A 159 6.75 14.68 -9.25
N ALA A 160 7.59 15.47 -8.60
CA ALA A 160 9.02 15.49 -8.88
C ALA A 160 9.64 14.11 -8.58
N THR A 161 10.25 13.55 -9.61
CA THR A 161 11.05 12.32 -9.55
C THR A 161 12.45 12.50 -10.14
N THR A 162 12.76 13.70 -10.65
CA THR A 162 14.03 14.06 -11.30
C THR A 162 14.49 15.47 -10.89
N ALA A 163 15.80 15.73 -10.95
CA ALA A 163 16.35 17.06 -10.70
C ALA A 163 15.82 18.14 -11.67
N ARG A 164 15.42 17.72 -12.89
CA ARG A 164 14.84 18.62 -13.89
C ARG A 164 13.54 19.27 -13.42
N GLU A 165 12.71 18.55 -12.66
CA GLU A 165 11.45 19.10 -12.15
C GLU A 165 11.69 20.19 -11.09
N PHE A 166 12.75 20.06 -10.30
CA PHE A 166 13.18 21.13 -9.40
C PHE A 166 13.69 22.36 -10.16
N ALA A 167 14.40 22.17 -11.27
CA ALA A 167 14.80 23.26 -12.15
C ALA A 167 13.57 23.97 -12.78
N THR A 168 12.55 23.21 -13.23
CA THR A 168 11.29 23.83 -13.69
C THR A 168 10.55 24.55 -12.56
N GLY A 169 10.64 24.02 -11.33
CA GLY A 169 10.16 24.70 -10.14
C GLY A 169 10.87 26.03 -9.92
N ALA A 170 12.20 26.05 -10.01
CA ALA A 170 13.02 27.26 -9.87
C ALA A 170 12.58 28.37 -10.85
N VAL A 171 12.39 28.00 -12.12
CA VAL A 171 11.90 28.92 -13.16
C VAL A 171 10.49 29.41 -12.84
N SER A 172 9.60 28.52 -12.39
CA SER A 172 8.22 28.87 -12.04
C SER A 172 8.15 29.82 -10.84
N VAL A 173 9.01 29.60 -9.83
CA VAL A 173 9.16 30.52 -8.70
C VAL A 173 9.72 31.86 -9.17
N ALA A 174 10.76 31.88 -10.01
CA ALA A 174 11.33 33.13 -10.53
C ALA A 174 10.30 33.97 -11.31
N VAL A 175 9.50 33.33 -12.16
CA VAL A 175 8.38 33.97 -12.88
C VAL A 175 7.33 34.50 -11.90
N GLY A 176 6.98 33.74 -10.87
CA GLY A 176 6.07 34.19 -9.83
C GLY A 176 6.61 35.40 -9.07
N ASN A 177 7.86 35.36 -8.63
CA ASN A 177 8.53 36.44 -7.91
C ASN A 177 8.51 37.72 -8.75
N LEU A 178 8.92 37.63 -10.03
CA LEU A 178 8.91 38.76 -10.96
C LEU A 178 7.48 39.28 -11.20
N GLY A 179 6.52 38.38 -11.37
CA GLY A 179 5.11 38.75 -11.56
C GLY A 179 4.56 39.56 -10.38
N VAL A 180 4.87 39.16 -9.14
CA VAL A 180 4.49 39.92 -7.94
C VAL A 180 5.18 41.28 -7.92
N VAL A 181 6.51 41.33 -8.07
CA VAL A 181 7.28 42.59 -8.06
C VAL A 181 6.76 43.57 -9.12
N VAL A 182 6.57 43.12 -10.36
CA VAL A 182 6.04 43.95 -11.45
C VAL A 182 4.62 44.40 -11.16
N SER A 183 3.76 43.51 -10.67
CA SER A 183 2.37 43.86 -10.33
C SER A 183 2.30 44.98 -9.29
N PHE A 184 3.08 44.88 -8.21
CA PHE A 184 3.07 45.90 -7.16
C PHE A 184 3.77 47.19 -7.61
N ALA A 185 4.82 47.11 -8.42
CA ALA A 185 5.45 48.28 -9.02
C ALA A 185 4.47 49.08 -9.89
N LEU A 186 3.65 48.39 -10.70
CA LEU A 186 2.62 49.01 -11.54
C LEU A 186 1.48 49.61 -10.71
N VAL A 187 0.97 48.86 -9.73
CA VAL A 187 -0.12 49.32 -8.84
C VAL A 187 0.31 50.54 -8.02
N GLY A 188 1.54 50.51 -7.49
CA GLY A 188 2.12 51.60 -6.70
C GLY A 188 2.63 52.77 -7.53
N GLN A 189 2.55 52.72 -8.87
CA GLN A 189 3.11 53.71 -9.78
C GLN A 189 4.58 54.07 -9.46
N SER A 190 5.39 53.06 -9.13
CA SER A 190 6.79 53.28 -8.76
C SER A 190 7.58 53.89 -9.91
N THR A 191 8.29 54.99 -9.63
CA THR A 191 9.15 55.70 -10.60
C THR A 191 10.64 55.42 -10.39
N ASP A 192 11.00 54.44 -9.56
CA ASP A 192 12.40 54.07 -9.28
C ASP A 192 12.86 52.88 -10.14
N PRO A 193 13.51 53.13 -11.30
CA PRO A 193 13.98 52.05 -12.18
C PRO A 193 15.13 51.25 -11.55
N LEU A 194 15.93 51.84 -10.68
CA LEU A 194 17.06 51.15 -10.05
C LEU A 194 16.55 50.17 -8.99
N GLY A 195 15.62 50.60 -8.13
CA GLY A 195 14.97 49.73 -7.15
C GLY A 195 14.21 48.58 -7.83
N ALA A 196 13.49 48.86 -8.93
CA ALA A 196 12.82 47.83 -9.71
C ALA A 196 13.81 46.80 -10.29
N ALA A 197 14.95 47.24 -10.82
CA ALA A 197 16.00 46.34 -11.31
C ALA A 197 16.60 45.49 -10.18
N GLN A 198 16.84 46.07 -9.00
CA GLN A 198 17.34 45.34 -7.82
C GLN A 198 16.35 44.27 -7.35
N LEU A 199 15.05 44.59 -7.29
CA LEU A 199 14.00 43.63 -6.95
C LEU A 199 13.86 42.52 -8.00
N ALA A 200 14.02 42.85 -9.28
CA ALA A 200 14.02 41.85 -10.34
C ALA A 200 15.20 40.88 -10.22
N VAL A 201 16.40 41.38 -9.91
CA VAL A 201 17.57 40.52 -9.63
C VAL A 201 17.32 39.66 -8.39
N ALA A 202 16.80 40.25 -7.31
CA ALA A 202 16.47 39.51 -6.09
C ALA A 202 15.44 38.40 -6.37
N ALA A 203 14.40 38.69 -7.16
CA ALA A 203 13.39 37.73 -7.60
C ALA A 203 13.97 36.54 -8.38
N LEU A 204 14.91 36.79 -9.30
CA LEU A 204 15.59 35.75 -10.07
C LEU A 204 16.50 34.90 -9.18
N VAL A 205 17.28 35.53 -8.30
CA VAL A 205 18.18 34.83 -7.37
C VAL A 205 17.39 33.98 -6.38
N SER A 206 16.30 34.52 -5.81
CA SER A 206 15.39 33.78 -4.93
C SER A 206 14.72 32.60 -5.66
N GLY A 207 14.32 32.76 -6.92
CA GLY A 207 13.75 31.68 -7.72
C GLY A 207 14.74 30.55 -7.99
N ALA A 208 15.95 30.89 -8.46
CA ALA A 208 17.02 29.93 -8.68
C ALA A 208 17.42 29.21 -7.37
N GLY A 209 17.60 29.99 -6.30
CA GLY A 209 17.89 29.48 -4.96
C GLY A 209 16.80 28.56 -4.43
N SER A 210 15.53 28.85 -4.72
CA SER A 210 14.41 28.02 -4.26
C SER A 210 14.44 26.61 -4.82
N GLY A 211 14.70 26.44 -6.12
CA GLY A 211 14.82 25.11 -6.72
C GLY A 211 16.04 24.34 -6.25
N LEU A 212 17.19 25.01 -6.14
CA LEU A 212 18.44 24.40 -5.65
C LEU A 212 18.29 23.92 -4.19
N LEU A 213 17.81 24.81 -3.31
CA LEU A 213 17.60 24.48 -1.90
C LEU A 213 16.50 23.46 -1.72
N ALA A 214 15.46 23.46 -2.56
CA ALA A 214 14.44 22.43 -2.49
C ALA A 214 14.98 21.05 -2.86
N PHE A 215 15.80 20.97 -3.91
CA PHE A 215 16.44 19.71 -4.33
C PHE A 215 17.42 19.20 -3.27
N ALA A 216 18.31 20.07 -2.77
CA ALA A 216 19.25 19.72 -1.71
C ALA A 216 18.53 19.36 -0.39
N GLY A 217 17.53 20.16 -0.03
CA GLY A 217 16.71 19.97 1.18
C GLY A 217 15.93 18.66 1.14
N MET A 218 15.39 18.26 -0.01
CA MET A 218 14.75 16.95 -0.16
C MET A 218 15.72 15.81 0.21
N ALA A 219 16.96 15.85 -0.29
CA ALA A 219 17.95 14.82 0.01
C ALA A 219 18.38 14.84 1.50
N ILE A 220 18.69 16.02 2.03
CA ILE A 220 19.17 16.19 3.41
C ILE A 220 18.06 15.84 4.40
N PHE A 221 16.88 16.44 4.28
CA PHE A 221 15.78 16.23 5.20
C PHE A 221 15.13 14.86 5.02
N GLY A 222 15.10 14.31 3.80
CA GLY A 222 14.72 12.91 3.58
C GLY A 222 15.55 11.96 4.43
N HIS A 223 16.88 12.13 4.41
CA HIS A 223 17.79 11.32 5.23
C HIS A 223 17.67 11.61 6.74
N VAL A 224 17.72 12.88 7.15
CA VAL A 224 17.69 13.28 8.57
C VAL A 224 16.38 12.87 9.25
N PHE A 225 15.24 13.08 8.59
CA PHE A 225 13.93 12.70 9.11
C PHE A 225 13.54 11.27 8.73
N ARG A 226 14.42 10.51 8.05
CA ARG A 226 14.16 9.13 7.59
C ARG A 226 12.80 9.02 6.87
N ILE A 227 12.55 9.97 5.98
CA ILE A 227 11.39 10.02 5.09
C ILE A 227 11.86 9.47 3.74
N THR A 228 11.39 8.27 3.40
CA THR A 228 11.76 7.60 2.15
C THR A 228 11.33 8.43 0.95
N THR A 229 12.26 8.75 0.05
CA THR A 229 11.96 9.52 -1.17
C THR A 229 11.85 8.62 -2.41
N VAL A 230 11.19 9.11 -3.46
CA VAL A 230 11.12 8.41 -4.75
C VAL A 230 12.53 8.20 -5.34
N PHE A 231 13.46 9.12 -5.10
CA PHE A 231 14.86 9.00 -5.56
C PHE A 231 15.58 7.85 -4.86
N GLU A 232 15.44 7.76 -3.54
CA GLU A 232 16.02 6.68 -2.74
C GLU A 232 15.42 5.32 -3.13
N LEU A 233 14.11 5.24 -3.37
CA LEU A 233 13.48 4.02 -3.89
C LEU A 233 14.00 3.63 -5.27
N ARG A 234 14.27 4.60 -6.16
CA ARG A 234 14.85 4.34 -7.47
C ARG A 234 16.31 3.89 -7.39
N GLU A 235 17.08 4.45 -6.47
CA GLU A 235 18.45 4.01 -6.20
C GLU A 235 18.46 2.57 -5.68
N LEU A 236 17.55 2.24 -4.76
CA LEU A 236 17.35 0.87 -4.29
C LEU A 236 16.83 -0.07 -5.39
N ALA A 237 16.14 0.45 -6.40
CA ALA A 237 15.68 -0.33 -7.55
C ALA A 237 16.79 -0.59 -8.60
N ASP A 238 17.93 0.10 -8.52
CA ASP A 238 19.04 -0.06 -9.46
C ASP A 238 19.69 -1.45 -9.27
N PRO A 239 19.78 -2.29 -10.32
CA PRO A 239 20.45 -3.59 -10.23
C PRO A 239 21.94 -3.51 -9.82
N ASN A 240 22.56 -2.34 -9.98
CA ASN A 240 23.93 -2.09 -9.55
C ASN A 240 24.05 -1.78 -8.06
N HIS A 241 22.93 -1.60 -7.36
CA HIS A 241 22.94 -1.42 -5.90
C HIS A 241 23.72 -2.57 -5.25
N PRO A 242 24.70 -2.30 -4.35
CA PRO A 242 25.64 -3.31 -3.88
C PRO A 242 24.97 -4.56 -3.27
N LEU A 243 23.85 -4.37 -2.58
CA LEU A 243 23.11 -5.46 -1.95
C LEU A 243 22.35 -6.33 -2.97
N LEU A 244 21.75 -5.74 -4.01
CA LEU A 244 21.10 -6.51 -5.09
C LEU A 244 22.13 -7.24 -5.95
N ARG A 245 23.28 -6.61 -6.20
CA ARG A 245 24.39 -7.28 -6.88
C ARG A 245 24.89 -8.50 -6.09
N GLN A 246 24.97 -8.40 -4.76
CA GLN A 246 25.28 -9.58 -3.93
C GLN A 246 24.19 -10.65 -3.99
N LEU A 247 22.92 -10.25 -3.97
CA LEU A 247 21.78 -11.18 -4.11
C LEU A 247 21.86 -11.97 -5.42
N LEU A 248 22.13 -11.27 -6.53
CA LEU A 248 22.32 -11.88 -7.84
C LEU A 248 23.50 -12.87 -7.87
N LEU A 249 24.65 -12.48 -7.31
CA LEU A 249 25.87 -13.29 -7.39
C LEU A 249 25.87 -14.49 -6.44
N ARG A 250 25.27 -14.35 -5.25
CA ARG A 250 25.29 -15.40 -4.21
C ARG A 250 24.09 -16.34 -4.28
N THR A 251 22.94 -15.83 -4.71
CA THR A 251 21.65 -16.54 -4.72
C THR A 251 20.86 -16.18 -5.98
N PRO A 252 21.33 -16.58 -7.18
CA PRO A 252 20.71 -16.19 -8.45
C PRO A 252 19.25 -16.66 -8.59
N GLY A 253 18.90 -17.80 -7.99
CA GLY A 253 17.53 -18.31 -7.97
C GLY A 253 16.59 -17.44 -7.13
N THR A 254 17.02 -17.05 -5.94
CA THR A 254 16.28 -16.09 -5.10
C THR A 254 16.18 -14.71 -5.75
N TYR A 255 17.24 -14.25 -6.43
CA TYR A 255 17.19 -13.00 -7.19
C TYR A 255 16.11 -13.05 -8.29
N HIS A 256 16.09 -14.11 -9.10
CA HIS A 256 15.07 -14.27 -10.14
C HIS A 256 13.66 -14.39 -9.53
N HIS A 257 13.51 -15.14 -8.44
CA HIS A 257 12.25 -15.21 -7.69
C HIS A 257 11.77 -13.80 -7.28
N SER A 258 12.64 -13.02 -6.65
CA SER A 258 12.32 -11.67 -6.18
C SER A 258 11.89 -10.74 -7.31
N LEU A 259 12.49 -10.85 -8.51
CA LEU A 259 12.06 -10.10 -9.70
C LEU A 259 10.63 -10.48 -10.15
N LEU A 260 10.27 -11.75 -10.10
CA LEU A 260 8.92 -12.21 -10.47
C LEU A 260 7.89 -11.72 -9.45
N VAL A 261 8.18 -11.85 -8.16
CA VAL A 261 7.35 -11.32 -7.06
C VAL A 261 7.18 -9.81 -7.20
N ALA A 262 8.25 -9.08 -7.52
CA ALA A 262 8.19 -7.64 -7.71
C ALA A 262 7.27 -7.22 -8.87
N ASN A 263 7.33 -7.92 -10.01
CA ASN A 263 6.43 -7.65 -11.13
C ASN A 263 4.95 -7.91 -10.77
N LEU A 264 4.67 -8.97 -10.01
CA LEU A 264 3.31 -9.26 -9.54
C LEU A 264 2.83 -8.21 -8.53
N ALA A 265 3.69 -7.87 -7.57
CA ALA A 265 3.40 -6.91 -6.51
C ALA A 265 3.17 -5.50 -7.05
N GLU A 266 4.01 -5.03 -7.99
CA GLU A 266 3.87 -3.74 -8.66
C GLU A 266 2.50 -3.61 -9.34
N ARG A 267 2.10 -4.63 -10.11
CA ARG A 267 0.81 -4.65 -10.83
C ARG A 267 -0.38 -4.74 -9.89
N ALA A 268 -0.28 -5.53 -8.83
CA ALA A 268 -1.34 -5.60 -7.83
C ALA A 268 -1.51 -4.26 -7.08
N ALA A 269 -0.41 -3.60 -6.73
CA ALA A 269 -0.43 -2.30 -6.06
C ALA A 269 -1.06 -1.22 -6.93
N GLU A 270 -0.70 -1.17 -8.22
CA GLU A 270 -1.25 -0.24 -9.20
C GLU A 270 -2.78 -0.36 -9.32
N VAL A 271 -3.31 -1.59 -9.35
CA VAL A 271 -4.75 -1.84 -9.50
C VAL A 271 -5.56 -1.43 -8.26
N ILE A 272 -5.02 -1.57 -7.05
CA ILE A 272 -5.76 -1.28 -5.80
C ILE A 272 -5.46 0.11 -5.22
N GLY A 273 -4.64 0.91 -5.91
CA GLY A 273 -4.24 2.24 -5.46
C GLY A 273 -3.30 2.24 -4.26
N ALA A 274 -2.46 1.21 -4.12
CA ALA A 274 -1.31 1.19 -3.21
C ALA A 274 -0.06 1.74 -3.94
N ASP A 275 1.07 1.95 -3.24
CA ASP A 275 2.29 2.46 -3.88
C ASP A 275 3.02 1.34 -4.66
N PRO A 276 3.04 1.40 -6.00
CA PRO A 276 3.62 0.35 -6.83
C PRO A 276 5.15 0.29 -6.74
N LEU A 277 5.81 1.44 -6.56
CA LEU A 277 7.27 1.50 -6.47
C LEU A 277 7.75 0.89 -5.15
N VAL A 278 7.05 1.20 -4.06
CA VAL A 278 7.34 0.60 -2.74
C VAL A 278 7.13 -0.91 -2.77
N ALA A 279 6.02 -1.40 -3.34
CA ALA A 279 5.75 -2.84 -3.44
C ALA A 279 6.83 -3.56 -4.28
N ARG A 280 7.21 -2.97 -5.43
CA ARG A 280 8.25 -3.50 -6.31
C ARG A 280 9.62 -3.57 -5.63
N VAL A 281 10.07 -2.45 -5.05
CA VAL A 281 11.37 -2.37 -4.37
C VAL A 281 11.37 -3.26 -3.15
N GLY A 282 10.28 -3.26 -2.36
CA GLY A 282 10.08 -4.15 -1.23
C GLY A 282 10.28 -5.62 -1.59
N ALA A 283 9.69 -6.06 -2.70
CA ALA A 283 9.85 -7.41 -3.21
C ALA A 283 11.29 -7.73 -3.68
N TYR A 284 12.09 -6.77 -4.14
CA TYR A 284 13.51 -7.04 -4.43
C TYR A 284 14.32 -7.42 -3.20
N TYR A 285 13.96 -6.86 -2.03
CA TYR A 285 14.73 -7.02 -0.80
C TYR A 285 14.13 -8.00 0.21
N HIS A 286 12.89 -8.48 0.02
CA HIS A 286 12.19 -9.28 1.03
C HIS A 286 12.96 -10.54 1.47
N ASP A 287 13.67 -11.16 0.52
CA ASP A 287 14.33 -12.46 0.68
C ASP A 287 15.87 -12.38 0.82
N ILE A 288 16.44 -11.18 1.02
CA ILE A 288 17.90 -10.98 1.06
C ILE A 288 18.63 -11.82 2.11
N GLY A 289 17.93 -12.23 3.16
CA GLY A 289 18.50 -13.09 4.20
C GLY A 289 18.91 -14.47 3.69
N LYS A 290 18.32 -14.97 2.60
CA LYS A 290 18.70 -16.26 1.99
C LYS A 290 20.17 -16.30 1.54
N MET A 291 20.79 -15.14 1.29
CA MET A 291 22.23 -15.03 1.01
C MET A 291 23.12 -15.57 2.14
N ARG A 292 22.62 -15.65 3.38
CA ARG A 292 23.39 -16.14 4.52
C ARG A 292 23.60 -17.64 4.46
N ASN A 293 22.63 -18.39 3.94
CA ASN A 293 22.72 -19.83 3.76
C ASN A 293 22.03 -20.26 2.43
N PRO A 294 22.65 -20.00 1.27
CA PRO A 294 22.04 -20.23 -0.04
C PRO A 294 21.55 -21.67 -0.26
N SER A 295 22.34 -22.66 0.17
CA SER A 295 22.04 -24.08 -0.05
C SER A 295 20.81 -24.58 0.72
N ALA A 296 20.34 -23.87 1.74
CA ALA A 296 19.11 -24.20 2.45
C ALA A 296 17.83 -23.89 1.66
N PHE A 297 17.91 -23.23 0.50
CA PHE A 297 16.75 -22.82 -0.28
C PHE A 297 16.74 -23.48 -1.64
N ILE A 298 15.64 -24.19 -1.96
CA ILE A 298 15.52 -25.06 -3.13
C ILE A 298 15.83 -24.34 -4.45
N GLU A 299 15.48 -23.06 -4.57
CA GLU A 299 15.73 -22.26 -5.75
C GLU A 299 17.22 -21.98 -6.03
N ASN A 300 18.09 -22.18 -5.05
CA ASN A 300 19.55 -21.99 -5.18
C ASN A 300 20.35 -23.29 -5.07
N GLN A 301 19.69 -24.44 -4.89
CA GLN A 301 20.36 -25.73 -4.76
C GLN A 301 20.82 -26.26 -6.12
N THR A 302 22.03 -26.82 -6.17
CA THR A 302 22.62 -27.46 -7.36
C THR A 302 22.97 -28.94 -7.14
N GLY A 303 22.60 -29.51 -5.99
CA GLY A 303 22.97 -30.85 -5.57
C GLY A 303 21.97 -31.46 -4.58
N THR A 304 22.45 -32.24 -3.61
CA THR A 304 21.61 -32.85 -2.58
C THR A 304 20.96 -31.79 -1.69
N ASN A 305 19.71 -32.04 -1.28
CA ASN A 305 18.98 -31.13 -0.43
C ASN A 305 19.48 -31.30 1.03
N PRO A 306 20.09 -30.28 1.66
CA PRO A 306 20.64 -30.40 3.00
C PRO A 306 19.58 -30.69 4.07
N HIS A 307 18.29 -30.53 3.75
CA HIS A 307 17.19 -30.80 4.65
C HIS A 307 16.78 -32.27 4.76
N ASP A 308 17.27 -33.14 3.86
CA ASP A 308 16.83 -34.55 3.81
C ASP A 308 17.25 -35.31 5.09
N GLU A 309 18.44 -35.02 5.60
CA GLU A 309 19.05 -35.67 6.78
C GLU A 309 18.74 -34.94 8.11
N LEU A 310 18.12 -33.76 8.04
CA LEU A 310 17.85 -32.94 9.22
C LEU A 310 16.50 -33.27 9.86
N ASP A 311 16.41 -33.01 11.16
CA ASP A 311 15.12 -32.99 11.85
C ASP A 311 14.25 -31.84 11.28
N PRO A 312 12.94 -32.05 11.04
CA PRO A 312 12.11 -31.02 10.41
C PRO A 312 12.03 -29.73 11.22
N MET A 313 12.10 -29.79 12.56
CA MET A 313 12.12 -28.59 13.41
C MET A 313 13.40 -27.78 13.19
N VAL A 314 14.54 -28.45 13.05
CA VAL A 314 15.82 -27.79 12.73
C VAL A 314 15.76 -27.15 11.34
N SER A 315 15.24 -27.86 10.35
CA SER A 315 15.06 -27.34 8.99
C SER A 315 14.13 -26.12 8.95
N ALA A 316 13.02 -26.16 9.69
CA ALA A 316 12.11 -25.03 9.84
C ALA A 316 12.82 -23.81 10.46
N GLY A 317 13.63 -24.02 11.49
CA GLY A 317 14.43 -22.96 12.12
C GLY A 317 15.48 -22.35 11.17
N ILE A 318 16.17 -23.18 10.37
CA ILE A 318 17.13 -22.72 9.36
C ILE A 318 16.44 -21.86 8.31
N VAL A 319 15.29 -22.32 7.78
CA VAL A 319 14.53 -21.56 6.80
C VAL A 319 14.00 -20.26 7.43
N ALA A 320 13.41 -20.31 8.62
CA ALA A 320 12.88 -19.11 9.28
C ALA A 320 13.95 -18.07 9.63
N ALA A 321 15.22 -18.49 9.83
CA ALA A 321 16.32 -17.60 10.13
C ALA A 321 16.61 -16.56 9.03
N HIS A 322 16.19 -16.78 7.78
CA HIS A 322 16.39 -15.79 6.70
C HIS A 322 15.74 -14.45 7.03
N VAL A 323 14.65 -14.42 7.80
CA VAL A 323 14.01 -13.16 8.20
C VAL A 323 14.96 -12.34 9.09
N ARG A 324 15.53 -12.98 10.12
CA ARG A 324 16.49 -12.31 11.04
C ARG A 324 17.76 -11.91 10.30
N ASP A 325 18.28 -12.78 9.45
CA ASP A 325 19.50 -12.52 8.69
C ASP A 325 19.28 -11.41 7.66
N GLY A 326 18.08 -11.35 7.07
CA GLY A 326 17.65 -10.28 6.17
C GLY A 326 17.54 -8.95 6.91
N LEU A 327 16.98 -8.92 8.12
CA LEU A 327 16.95 -7.71 8.96
C LEU A 327 18.37 -7.22 9.31
N SER A 328 19.30 -8.13 9.61
CA SER A 328 20.72 -7.78 9.85
C SER A 328 21.40 -7.18 8.61
N LEU A 329 21.05 -7.65 7.41
CA LEU A 329 21.54 -7.07 6.16
C LEU A 329 20.88 -5.70 5.90
N ALA A 330 19.57 -5.59 6.14
CA ALA A 330 18.85 -4.33 6.02
C ALA A 330 19.44 -3.24 6.93
N ASP A 331 19.81 -3.58 8.16
CA ASP A 331 20.49 -2.68 9.09
C ASP A 331 21.86 -2.25 8.58
N ARG A 332 22.69 -3.20 8.11
CA ARG A 332 24.04 -2.91 7.60
C ARG A 332 24.03 -2.01 6.36
N TYR A 333 23.02 -2.17 5.50
CA TYR A 333 22.84 -1.38 4.29
C TYR A 333 21.91 -0.18 4.48
N HIS A 334 21.49 0.12 5.72
CA HIS A 334 20.64 1.26 6.07
C HIS A 334 19.34 1.33 5.24
N LEU A 335 18.73 0.17 4.96
CA LEU A 335 17.49 0.14 4.18
C LEU A 335 16.37 0.94 4.89
N PRO A 336 15.58 1.72 4.16
CA PRO A 336 14.49 2.50 4.71
C PRO A 336 13.49 1.62 5.47
N ALA A 337 12.89 2.17 6.52
CA ALA A 337 11.98 1.44 7.40
C ALA A 337 10.85 0.73 6.64
N MET A 338 10.32 1.38 5.60
CA MET A 338 9.26 0.86 4.74
C MET A 338 9.70 -0.39 3.94
N ILE A 339 10.94 -0.43 3.44
CA ILE A 339 11.49 -1.59 2.72
C ILE A 339 11.88 -2.68 3.72
N ARG A 340 12.45 -2.29 4.86
CA ARG A 340 12.81 -3.21 5.95
C ARG A 340 11.59 -3.95 6.51
N GLU A 341 10.43 -3.30 6.60
CA GLU A 341 9.17 -3.93 7.05
C GLU A 341 8.79 -5.15 6.20
N MET A 342 9.13 -5.15 4.92
CA MET A 342 8.78 -6.22 3.99
C MET A 342 9.40 -7.56 4.39
N ILE A 343 10.60 -7.55 4.97
CA ILE A 343 11.41 -8.74 5.29
C ILE A 343 10.80 -9.63 6.38
N PRO A 344 10.24 -9.12 7.49
CA PRO A 344 9.51 -9.95 8.44
C PRO A 344 8.02 -10.09 8.09
N ALA A 345 7.45 -9.12 7.36
CA ALA A 345 6.04 -9.11 7.05
C ALA A 345 5.65 -10.06 5.91
N HIS A 346 6.55 -10.36 4.96
CA HIS A 346 6.18 -11.16 3.78
C HIS A 346 5.76 -12.59 4.11
N HIS A 347 6.21 -13.15 5.23
CA HIS A 347 5.67 -14.38 5.78
C HIS A 347 4.72 -14.17 6.97
N GLY A 348 4.76 -13.00 7.61
CA GLY A 348 3.97 -12.68 8.77
C GLY A 348 4.12 -13.73 9.87
N THR A 349 3.00 -14.25 10.35
CA THR A 349 2.97 -15.34 11.33
C THR A 349 2.52 -16.64 10.68
N SER A 350 2.87 -16.90 9.41
CA SER A 350 2.51 -18.15 8.74
C SER A 350 3.31 -19.34 9.31
N VAL A 351 2.84 -20.55 9.06
CA VAL A 351 3.54 -21.79 9.43
C VAL A 351 4.52 -22.13 8.30
N VAL A 352 5.73 -22.57 8.64
CA VAL A 352 6.69 -23.22 7.73
C VAL A 352 6.15 -24.60 7.35
N LYS A 353 5.14 -24.59 6.48
CA LYS A 353 4.17 -25.67 6.29
C LYS A 353 4.79 -27.00 5.89
N TYR A 354 5.77 -26.99 4.98
CA TYR A 354 6.40 -28.22 4.49
C TYR A 354 7.05 -29.02 5.62
N PHE A 355 7.88 -28.38 6.45
CA PHE A 355 8.56 -29.05 7.55
C PHE A 355 7.62 -29.43 8.69
N TYR A 356 6.59 -28.62 8.96
CA TYR A 356 5.54 -29.00 9.90
C TYR A 356 4.82 -30.29 9.48
N GLN A 357 4.47 -30.39 8.19
CA GLN A 357 3.86 -31.60 7.64
C GLN A 357 4.81 -32.79 7.63
N LEU A 358 6.09 -32.57 7.33
CA LEU A 358 7.12 -33.61 7.37
C LEU A 358 7.31 -34.16 8.80
N ALA A 359 7.29 -33.31 9.83
CA ALA A 359 7.31 -33.72 11.23
C ALA A 359 6.12 -34.64 11.57
N GLN A 360 4.91 -34.24 11.16
CA GLN A 360 3.71 -35.06 11.36
C GLN A 360 3.80 -36.42 10.64
N GLN A 361 4.32 -36.44 9.40
CA GLN A 361 4.51 -37.67 8.62
C GLN A 361 5.55 -38.61 9.25
N ARG A 362 6.58 -38.05 9.90
CA ARG A 362 7.57 -38.81 10.68
C ARG A 362 7.03 -39.28 12.04
N GLY A 363 5.74 -39.09 12.32
CA GLY A 363 5.10 -39.51 13.58
C GLY A 363 5.45 -38.63 14.77
N GLN A 364 6.10 -37.47 14.54
CA GLN A 364 6.32 -36.48 15.58
C GLN A 364 4.99 -35.76 15.87
N ASN A 365 4.80 -35.29 17.10
CA ASN A 365 3.67 -34.43 17.47
C ASN A 365 4.18 -32.98 17.63
N PRO A 366 4.49 -32.28 16.52
CA PRO A 366 5.11 -30.97 16.58
C PRO A 366 4.17 -29.94 17.20
N ASP A 367 4.69 -29.15 18.14
CA ASP A 367 4.01 -27.95 18.62
C ASP A 367 3.92 -26.93 17.47
N ASP A 368 2.71 -26.47 17.18
CA ASP A 368 2.41 -25.55 16.08
C ASP A 368 3.25 -24.26 16.21
N ALA A 369 3.40 -23.75 17.44
CA ALA A 369 4.16 -22.55 17.73
C ALA A 369 5.63 -22.61 17.29
N SER A 370 6.24 -23.80 17.29
CA SER A 370 7.66 -23.99 16.94
C SER A 370 7.93 -23.90 15.43
N PHE A 371 6.89 -23.94 14.60
CA PHE A 371 6.98 -23.89 13.14
C PHE A 371 6.46 -22.58 12.56
N HIS A 372 6.10 -21.60 13.39
CA HIS A 372 5.64 -20.30 12.93
C HIS A 372 6.81 -19.33 12.69
N TYR A 373 6.66 -18.50 11.66
CA TYR A 373 7.48 -17.29 11.55
C TYR A 373 7.17 -16.33 12.71
N PRO A 374 8.18 -15.60 13.21
CA PRO A 374 8.02 -14.70 14.37
C PRO A 374 7.14 -13.48 14.08
N GLY A 375 6.85 -13.17 12.81
CA GLY A 375 6.13 -11.98 12.42
C GLY A 375 6.94 -10.69 12.50
N PRO A 376 6.27 -9.52 12.52
CA PRO A 376 4.82 -9.31 12.64
C PRO A 376 4.04 -9.57 11.35
N ARG A 377 2.70 -9.65 11.44
CA ARG A 377 1.82 -9.61 10.26
C ARG A 377 1.96 -8.28 9.51
N PRO A 378 1.72 -8.24 8.18
CA PRO A 378 1.75 -7.00 7.40
C PRO A 378 0.91 -5.89 8.02
N ARG A 379 1.49 -4.69 8.18
CA ARG A 379 0.80 -3.49 8.69
C ARG A 379 0.44 -2.51 7.58
N THR A 380 1.13 -2.61 6.45
CA THR A 380 0.89 -1.82 5.24
C THR A 380 0.23 -2.64 4.14
N LYS A 381 -0.43 -1.97 3.19
CA LYS A 381 -1.04 -2.63 2.02
C LYS A 381 0.05 -3.27 1.16
N GLU A 382 1.16 -2.57 0.99
CA GLU A 382 2.31 -2.95 0.19
C GLU A 382 2.95 -4.23 0.73
N ALA A 383 3.17 -4.34 2.05
CA ALA A 383 3.67 -5.57 2.66
C ALA A 383 2.70 -6.75 2.49
N GLY A 384 1.39 -6.49 2.59
CA GLY A 384 0.36 -7.50 2.32
C GLY A 384 0.37 -7.97 0.86
N ILE A 385 0.57 -7.05 -0.08
CA ILE A 385 0.71 -7.38 -1.50
C ILE A 385 1.95 -8.23 -1.75
N VAL A 386 3.11 -7.87 -1.17
CA VAL A 386 4.34 -8.66 -1.30
C VAL A 386 4.16 -10.06 -0.74
N MET A 387 3.54 -10.21 0.45
CA MET A 387 3.19 -11.51 1.04
C MET A 387 2.33 -12.37 0.09
N LEU A 388 1.30 -11.77 -0.52
CA LEU A 388 0.41 -12.49 -1.43
C LEU A 388 1.10 -12.83 -2.76
N ALA A 389 1.93 -11.93 -3.28
CA ALA A 389 2.69 -12.12 -4.50
C ALA A 389 3.73 -13.24 -4.34
N ASP A 390 4.47 -13.27 -3.23
CA ASP A 390 5.41 -14.34 -2.86
C ASP A 390 4.70 -15.70 -2.81
N GLY A 391 3.63 -15.80 -2.02
CA GLY A 391 2.85 -17.03 -1.91
C GLY A 391 2.25 -17.49 -3.26
N THR A 392 1.83 -16.56 -4.11
CA THR A 392 1.30 -16.86 -5.45
C THR A 392 2.39 -17.35 -6.39
N GLU A 393 3.54 -16.69 -6.42
CA GLU A 393 4.69 -17.09 -7.25
C GLU A 393 5.17 -18.49 -6.86
N ALA A 394 5.39 -18.73 -5.57
CA ALA A 394 5.81 -20.02 -5.06
C ALA A 394 4.79 -21.14 -5.37
N SER A 395 3.50 -20.85 -5.21
CA SER A 395 2.43 -21.80 -5.54
C SER A 395 2.41 -22.15 -7.03
N VAL A 396 2.47 -21.15 -7.92
CA VAL A 396 2.43 -21.36 -9.38
C VAL A 396 3.71 -22.03 -9.89
N ARG A 397 4.86 -21.72 -9.29
CA ARG A 397 6.14 -22.37 -9.61
C ARG A 397 6.08 -23.88 -9.36
N SER A 398 5.38 -24.31 -8.30
CA SER A 398 5.21 -25.72 -7.94
C SER A 398 4.20 -26.49 -8.80
N LEU A 399 3.40 -25.82 -9.65
CA LEU A 399 2.41 -26.47 -10.50
C LEU A 399 3.08 -27.23 -11.66
N ALA A 400 2.68 -28.49 -11.86
CA ALA A 400 3.12 -29.31 -12.97
C ALA A 400 2.66 -28.74 -14.35
N GLU A 401 1.43 -28.20 -14.42
CA GLU A 401 0.90 -27.55 -15.62
C GLU A 401 0.43 -26.12 -15.35
N LYS A 402 1.07 -25.15 -16.02
CA LYS A 402 0.81 -23.71 -15.85
C LYS A 402 -0.26 -23.20 -16.81
N LYS A 403 -1.47 -23.77 -16.76
CA LYS A 403 -2.63 -23.31 -17.56
C LYS A 403 -3.44 -22.25 -16.79
N PRO A 404 -4.13 -21.31 -17.46
CA PRO A 404 -4.93 -20.27 -16.80
C PRO A 404 -5.98 -20.82 -15.84
N GLU A 405 -6.54 -21.99 -16.14
CA GLU A 405 -7.52 -22.67 -15.28
C GLU A 405 -6.89 -23.22 -13.99
N THR A 406 -5.68 -23.78 -14.07
CA THR A 406 -4.92 -24.27 -12.91
C THR A 406 -4.44 -23.12 -12.03
N ILE A 407 -4.01 -22.01 -12.63
CA ILE A 407 -3.57 -20.81 -11.91
C ILE A 407 -4.76 -20.12 -11.20
N ARG A 408 -5.94 -20.07 -11.85
CA ARG A 408 -7.17 -19.49 -11.27
C ARG A 408 -7.82 -20.35 -10.19
N ARG A 409 -7.40 -21.60 -10.03
CA ARG A 409 -7.77 -22.45 -8.89
C ARG A 409 -6.69 -22.30 -7.82
N PRO A 410 -6.77 -21.30 -6.92
CA PRO A 410 -5.88 -21.31 -5.77
C PRO A 410 -6.11 -22.64 -5.05
N HIS A 411 -5.03 -23.41 -4.84
CA HIS A 411 -5.08 -24.55 -3.92
C HIS A 411 -5.71 -24.03 -2.63
N ARG A 412 -6.94 -24.48 -2.36
CA ARG A 412 -7.62 -24.17 -1.10
C ARG A 412 -6.78 -24.77 0.01
N THR A 413 -5.95 -23.96 0.63
CA THR A 413 -5.36 -24.25 1.93
C THR A 413 -6.47 -24.19 2.98
N HIS A 414 -7.34 -25.19 2.99
CA HIS A 414 -8.12 -25.53 4.18
C HIS A 414 -7.38 -26.58 5.00
N PRO A 415 -7.48 -26.52 6.34
CA PRO A 415 -6.70 -27.35 7.23
C PRO A 415 -7.22 -28.79 7.17
N SER A 416 -6.42 -29.70 6.63
CA SER A 416 -6.63 -31.13 6.79
C SER A 416 -5.50 -31.70 7.63
N ARG A 417 -5.76 -31.77 8.94
CA ARG A 417 -5.20 -32.80 9.82
C ARG A 417 -5.42 -34.16 9.13
N ILE A 418 -4.34 -34.87 8.82
CA ILE A 418 -4.41 -36.28 8.42
C ILE A 418 -4.01 -37.09 9.64
N THR A 419 -4.96 -37.29 10.55
CA THR A 419 -4.97 -38.48 11.40
C THR A 419 -5.42 -39.65 10.53
N GLY A 420 -4.70 -40.77 10.57
CA GLY A 420 -4.99 -42.00 9.82
C GLY A 420 -6.31 -42.67 10.20
N GLY A 421 -7.43 -42.00 9.92
CA GLY A 421 -8.77 -42.53 9.99
C GLY A 421 -9.45 -42.36 8.64
N VAL A 422 -10.08 -43.42 8.16
CA VAL A 422 -10.94 -43.41 6.97
C VAL A 422 -11.98 -42.29 7.11
N ARG A 423 -11.92 -41.26 6.27
CA ARG A 423 -12.80 -40.08 6.38
C ARG A 423 -14.12 -40.35 5.65
N PRO A 424 -15.30 -40.03 6.21
CA PRO A 424 -16.55 -40.12 5.46
C PRO A 424 -16.60 -39.07 4.33
N LEU A 425 -17.43 -39.31 3.30
CA LEU A 425 -17.67 -38.35 2.21
C LEU A 425 -17.97 -36.95 2.77
N LYS A 426 -17.09 -36.00 2.43
CA LYS A 426 -17.23 -34.61 2.82
C LYS A 426 -18.00 -33.87 1.73
N ILE A 427 -19.14 -33.30 2.13
CA ILE A 427 -19.97 -32.47 1.27
C ILE A 427 -19.77 -31.02 1.71
N ALA A 428 -18.99 -30.27 0.94
CA ALA A 428 -18.77 -28.84 1.16
C ALA A 428 -19.93 -28.06 0.54
N VAL A 429 -20.43 -27.04 1.24
CA VAL A 429 -21.53 -26.19 0.73
C VAL A 429 -20.97 -24.83 0.36
N ARG A 430 -21.39 -24.27 -0.78
CA ARG A 430 -21.07 -22.90 -1.20
C ARG A 430 -22.34 -22.13 -1.57
N GLY A 431 -22.35 -20.84 -1.29
CA GLY A 431 -23.51 -19.98 -1.50
C GLY A 431 -24.57 -20.10 -0.39
N GLU A 432 -25.61 -19.30 -0.49
CA GLU A 432 -26.71 -19.27 0.47
C GLU A 432 -27.65 -20.46 0.22
N ALA A 433 -27.77 -21.34 1.22
CA ALA A 433 -28.60 -22.53 1.12
C ALA A 433 -30.10 -22.16 1.16
N PRO A 434 -30.93 -22.64 0.23
CA PRO A 434 -32.34 -22.26 0.17
C PRO A 434 -33.22 -22.96 1.23
N CYS A 435 -32.68 -23.96 1.94
CA CYS A 435 -33.36 -24.72 2.99
C CYS A 435 -32.35 -25.52 3.83
N ASP A 436 -32.83 -26.24 4.84
CA ASP A 436 -32.02 -27.24 5.55
C ASP A 436 -31.45 -28.28 4.56
N LEU A 437 -30.15 -28.53 4.68
CA LEU A 437 -29.38 -29.40 3.78
C LEU A 437 -29.15 -30.80 4.36
N ALA A 438 -29.61 -31.11 5.58
CA ALA A 438 -29.49 -32.45 6.14
C ALA A 438 -30.10 -33.53 5.21
N PRO A 439 -31.29 -33.34 4.61
CA PRO A 439 -31.84 -34.28 3.63
C PRO A 439 -30.98 -34.41 2.36
N ALA A 440 -30.42 -33.31 1.86
CA ALA A 440 -29.57 -33.33 0.68
C ALA A 440 -28.24 -34.06 0.91
N ARG A 441 -27.61 -33.84 2.07
CA ARG A 441 -26.39 -34.56 2.46
C ARG A 441 -26.62 -36.07 2.61
N ARG A 442 -27.79 -36.49 3.13
CA ARG A 442 -28.17 -37.91 3.20
C ARG A 442 -28.39 -38.49 1.81
N ALA A 443 -29.15 -37.80 0.95
CA ALA A 443 -29.46 -38.27 -0.39
C ALA A 443 -28.20 -38.41 -1.27
N VAL A 444 -27.26 -37.47 -1.21
CA VAL A 444 -25.97 -37.59 -1.92
C VAL A 444 -25.18 -38.81 -1.44
N ARG A 445 -25.09 -39.03 -0.12
CA ARG A 445 -24.41 -40.21 0.43
C ARG A 445 -25.10 -41.52 0.02
N ALA A 446 -26.43 -41.57 0.07
CA ALA A 446 -27.21 -42.72 -0.35
C ALA A 446 -27.04 -43.02 -1.86
N ALA A 447 -26.99 -41.97 -2.70
CA ALA A 447 -26.78 -42.11 -4.14
C ALA A 447 -25.38 -42.66 -4.48
N LEU A 448 -24.35 -42.26 -3.74
CA LEU A 448 -22.96 -42.65 -4.00
C LEU A 448 -22.55 -43.98 -3.34
N ARG A 449 -23.30 -44.43 -2.31
CA ARG A 449 -23.04 -45.67 -1.56
C ARG A 449 -22.89 -46.94 -2.41
N PRO A 450 -23.74 -47.22 -3.42
CA PRO A 450 -23.61 -48.41 -4.24
C PRO A 450 -22.30 -48.49 -5.04
N TYR A 451 -21.62 -47.36 -5.24
CA TYR A 451 -20.43 -47.25 -6.08
C TYR A 451 -19.13 -47.20 -5.27
N GLY A 452 -19.19 -47.44 -3.95
CA GLY A 452 -18.02 -47.40 -3.07
C GLY A 452 -17.51 -45.98 -2.76
N VAL A 453 -18.16 -44.94 -3.26
CA VAL A 453 -17.78 -43.53 -3.12
C VAL A 453 -18.42 -42.94 -1.85
N THR A 454 -18.02 -43.44 -0.68
CA THR A 454 -18.56 -42.96 0.61
C THR A 454 -17.49 -42.53 1.60
N ARG A 455 -16.23 -42.73 1.23
CA ARG A 455 -15.06 -42.52 2.08
C ARG A 455 -13.95 -41.88 1.26
N ASP A 456 -13.15 -41.06 1.93
CA ASP A 456 -12.00 -40.35 1.37
C ASP A 456 -12.35 -39.70 0.02
N ALA A 457 -13.47 -38.99 0.02
CA ALA A 457 -14.03 -38.33 -1.15
C ALA A 457 -14.60 -36.96 -0.77
N GLU A 458 -14.50 -35.99 -1.68
CA GLU A 458 -15.08 -34.66 -1.53
C GLU A 458 -16.02 -34.32 -2.70
N LEU A 459 -17.16 -33.71 -2.37
CA LEU A 459 -18.13 -33.16 -3.31
C LEU A 459 -18.52 -31.75 -2.87
N VAL A 460 -18.61 -30.80 -3.80
CA VAL A 460 -19.12 -29.46 -3.51
C VAL A 460 -20.56 -29.36 -3.96
N LEU A 461 -21.44 -28.93 -3.06
CA LEU A 461 -22.82 -28.55 -3.35
C LEU A 461 -22.93 -27.02 -3.32
N ALA A 462 -23.03 -26.39 -4.49
CA ALA A 462 -23.10 -24.94 -4.63
C ALA A 462 -24.54 -24.49 -4.96
N PHE A 463 -24.98 -23.42 -4.31
CA PHE A 463 -26.26 -22.76 -4.59
C PHE A 463 -26.03 -21.43 -5.27
N VAL A 464 -26.71 -21.20 -6.38
CA VAL A 464 -26.61 -19.99 -7.19
C VAL A 464 -28.00 -19.46 -7.54
N ASP A 465 -28.07 -18.18 -7.92
CA ASP A 465 -29.28 -17.58 -8.47
C ASP A 465 -29.50 -17.99 -9.95
N ASP A 466 -30.65 -17.59 -10.51
CA ASP A 466 -31.02 -17.91 -11.89
C ASP A 466 -30.12 -17.22 -12.94
N ALA A 467 -29.60 -16.03 -12.62
CA ALA A 467 -28.76 -15.28 -13.55
C ALA A 467 -27.39 -15.97 -13.70
N ALA A 468 -26.75 -16.31 -12.58
CA ALA A 468 -25.54 -17.11 -12.54
C ALA A 468 -25.76 -18.50 -13.14
N MET A 469 -26.89 -19.15 -12.88
CA MET A 469 -27.21 -20.46 -13.48
C MET A 469 -27.37 -20.36 -15.01
N ARG A 470 -28.05 -19.33 -15.53
CA ARG A 470 -28.19 -19.08 -16.97
C ARG A 470 -26.82 -18.84 -17.61
N GLU A 471 -25.94 -18.08 -16.96
CA GLU A 471 -24.58 -17.84 -17.43
C GLU A 471 -23.78 -19.14 -17.54
N LEU A 472 -23.80 -19.97 -16.48
CA LEU A 472 -23.14 -21.27 -16.47
C LEU A 472 -23.69 -22.18 -17.57
N ASN A 473 -25.01 -22.23 -17.74
CA ASN A 473 -25.63 -23.08 -18.75
C ASN A 473 -25.30 -22.61 -20.18
N ARG A 474 -25.23 -21.30 -20.41
CA ARG A 474 -24.80 -20.73 -21.69
C ARG A 474 -23.34 -21.08 -21.97
N ARG A 475 -22.46 -20.89 -20.98
CA ARG A 475 -21.02 -21.10 -21.13
C ARG A 475 -20.64 -22.56 -21.36
N TYR A 476 -21.22 -23.48 -20.58
CA TYR A 476 -20.78 -24.88 -20.57
C TYR A 476 -21.67 -25.82 -21.40
N ARG A 477 -22.91 -25.43 -21.72
CA ARG A 477 -23.84 -26.24 -22.54
C ARG A 477 -24.35 -25.52 -23.79
N GLY A 478 -23.93 -24.27 -24.04
CA GLY A 478 -24.41 -23.47 -25.17
C GLY A 478 -25.89 -23.10 -25.10
N LYS A 479 -26.53 -23.22 -23.92
CA LYS A 479 -27.97 -23.03 -23.74
C LYS A 479 -28.25 -21.78 -22.92
N ASP A 480 -28.69 -20.71 -23.57
CA ASP A 480 -29.00 -19.42 -22.92
C ASP A 480 -30.36 -19.42 -22.18
N ARG A 481 -30.47 -20.31 -21.19
CA ARG A 481 -31.63 -20.41 -20.29
C ARG A 481 -31.20 -20.95 -18.94
N THR A 482 -31.90 -20.62 -17.88
CA THR A 482 -31.65 -21.22 -16.56
C THR A 482 -32.04 -22.71 -16.55
N THR A 483 -31.31 -23.53 -15.81
CA THR A 483 -31.64 -24.93 -15.52
C THR A 483 -31.71 -25.15 -14.01
N ASP A 484 -32.11 -26.33 -13.56
CA ASP A 484 -32.21 -26.69 -12.15
C ASP A 484 -30.89 -27.11 -11.53
N VAL A 485 -30.14 -27.99 -12.20
CA VAL A 485 -28.85 -28.50 -11.72
C VAL A 485 -27.83 -28.61 -12.87
N LEU A 486 -26.58 -28.31 -12.57
CA LEU A 486 -25.41 -28.59 -13.40
C LEU A 486 -24.37 -29.34 -12.56
N SER A 487 -23.66 -30.28 -13.18
CA SER A 487 -22.64 -31.09 -12.51
C SER A 487 -21.34 -30.99 -13.28
N PHE A 488 -20.25 -30.73 -12.56
CA PHE A 488 -18.91 -30.52 -13.10
C PHE A 488 -17.96 -31.51 -12.43
N GLY A 489 -17.68 -32.62 -13.10
CA GLY A 489 -16.82 -33.69 -12.60
C GLY A 489 -15.54 -33.88 -13.41
N GLN A 490 -14.78 -34.92 -13.05
CA GLN A 490 -13.62 -35.35 -13.84
C GLN A 490 -14.08 -35.84 -15.24
N SER A 491 -13.20 -35.71 -16.24
CA SER A 491 -13.48 -36.23 -17.57
C SER A 491 -13.41 -37.76 -17.56
N LEU A 492 -14.54 -38.39 -17.85
CA LEU A 492 -14.67 -39.84 -17.95
C LEU A 492 -14.53 -40.28 -19.42
N GLY A 493 -13.91 -41.44 -19.67
CA GLY A 493 -13.85 -42.04 -21.00
C GLY A 493 -15.25 -42.37 -21.55
N ARG A 494 -15.40 -42.42 -22.89
CA ARG A 494 -16.69 -42.70 -23.54
C ARG A 494 -17.32 -43.99 -23.00
N GLY A 495 -18.56 -43.89 -22.51
CA GLY A 495 -19.36 -45.03 -22.02
C GLY A 495 -19.10 -45.45 -20.58
N ALA A 496 -18.20 -44.78 -19.84
CA ALA A 496 -17.97 -45.06 -18.43
C ALA A 496 -19.13 -44.57 -17.55
N ARG A 497 -19.77 -45.48 -16.80
CA ARG A 497 -20.88 -45.18 -15.90
C ARG A 497 -20.85 -46.03 -14.62
N GLY A 498 -21.38 -45.49 -13.52
CA GLY A 498 -21.56 -46.20 -12.26
C GLY A 498 -20.25 -46.72 -11.67
N LEU A 499 -20.16 -48.03 -11.36
CA LEU A 499 -18.95 -48.65 -10.80
C LEU A 499 -17.73 -48.50 -11.71
N HIS A 500 -17.92 -48.59 -13.02
CA HIS A 500 -16.83 -48.43 -13.98
C HIS A 500 -16.32 -46.98 -13.99
N ALA A 501 -17.22 -45.99 -13.95
CA ALA A 501 -16.83 -44.59 -13.81
C ALA A 501 -16.10 -44.33 -12.49
N ALA A 502 -16.62 -44.85 -11.37
CA ALA A 502 -16.00 -44.70 -10.06
C ALA A 502 -14.57 -45.25 -9.99
N ALA A 503 -14.28 -46.34 -10.70
CA ALA A 503 -12.93 -46.91 -10.79
C ALA A 503 -11.95 -46.08 -11.63
N LEU A 504 -12.45 -45.26 -12.56
CA LEU A 504 -11.64 -44.40 -13.43
C LEU A 504 -11.35 -43.02 -12.84
N LEU A 505 -12.07 -42.63 -11.78
CA LEU A 505 -11.85 -41.35 -11.11
C LEU A 505 -10.47 -41.35 -10.44
N LYS A 506 -9.68 -40.31 -10.73
CA LYS A 506 -8.34 -40.15 -10.15
C LYS A 506 -8.45 -39.60 -8.73
N ARG A 507 -7.60 -40.12 -7.84
CA ARG A 507 -7.40 -39.61 -6.49
C ARG A 507 -6.26 -38.59 -6.48
N GLU A 508 -6.38 -37.61 -5.60
CA GLU A 508 -5.32 -36.66 -5.29
C GLU A 508 -4.15 -37.35 -4.58
N ALA A 509 -3.01 -36.66 -4.49
CA ALA A 509 -1.81 -37.18 -3.84
C ALA A 509 -2.01 -37.58 -2.36
N ASP A 510 -3.01 -37.02 -1.69
CA ASP A 510 -3.38 -37.34 -0.31
C ASP A 510 -4.38 -38.52 -0.20
N GLY A 511 -4.68 -39.19 -1.32
CA GLY A 511 -5.63 -40.30 -1.41
C GLY A 511 -7.09 -39.89 -1.50
N THR A 512 -7.41 -38.59 -1.47
CA THR A 512 -8.79 -38.10 -1.53
C THR A 512 -9.34 -38.13 -2.96
N LEU A 513 -10.59 -38.56 -3.13
CA LEU A 513 -11.30 -38.59 -4.40
C LEU A 513 -12.14 -37.31 -4.58
N GLU A 514 -11.68 -36.38 -5.42
CA GLU A 514 -12.48 -35.21 -5.78
C GLU A 514 -13.52 -35.57 -6.84
N LEU A 515 -14.80 -35.64 -6.44
CA LEU A 515 -15.90 -35.97 -7.36
C LEU A 515 -16.27 -34.80 -8.26
N GLY A 516 -16.16 -33.58 -7.73
CA GLY A 516 -16.48 -32.34 -8.42
C GLY A 516 -17.62 -31.54 -7.78
N ASP A 517 -18.21 -30.67 -8.58
CA ASP A 517 -19.18 -29.66 -8.15
C ASP A 517 -20.59 -29.99 -8.66
N VAL A 518 -21.57 -29.98 -7.76
CA VAL A 518 -23.00 -29.99 -8.08
C VAL A 518 -23.55 -28.59 -7.79
N VAL A 519 -23.99 -27.90 -8.85
CA VAL A 519 -24.49 -26.53 -8.77
C VAL A 519 -26.00 -26.55 -8.95
N VAL A 520 -26.75 -26.04 -7.97
CA VAL A 520 -28.22 -26.04 -7.94
C VAL A 520 -28.74 -24.60 -7.94
N SER A 521 -29.72 -24.29 -8.80
CA SER A 521 -30.46 -23.03 -8.70
C SER A 521 -31.50 -23.13 -7.59
N GLY A 522 -31.32 -22.34 -6.52
CA GLY A 522 -32.24 -22.32 -5.39
C GLY A 522 -33.64 -21.86 -5.78
N ALA A 523 -33.73 -20.85 -6.65
CA ALA A 523 -35.00 -20.33 -7.16
C ALA A 523 -35.72 -21.34 -8.07
N GLN A 524 -35.00 -22.08 -8.93
CA GLN A 524 -35.59 -23.15 -9.73
C GLN A 524 -36.08 -24.29 -8.85
N ALA A 525 -35.30 -24.71 -7.85
CA ALA A 525 -35.73 -25.72 -6.89
C ALA A 525 -37.02 -25.30 -6.17
N ALA A 526 -37.13 -24.04 -5.73
CA ALA A 526 -38.36 -23.51 -5.13
C ALA A 526 -39.58 -23.57 -6.07
N ARG A 527 -39.42 -23.18 -7.34
CA ARG A 527 -40.50 -23.28 -8.33
C ARG A 527 -40.90 -24.73 -8.62
N GLN A 528 -39.93 -25.65 -8.73
CA GLN A 528 -40.20 -27.07 -8.96
C GLN A 528 -40.90 -27.73 -7.76
N ALA A 529 -40.46 -27.41 -6.53
CA ALA A 529 -41.06 -27.89 -5.30
C ALA A 529 -42.55 -27.52 -5.21
N ARG A 530 -42.88 -26.25 -5.51
CA ARG A 530 -44.28 -25.77 -5.58
C ARG A 530 -45.10 -26.50 -6.64
N ARG A 531 -44.58 -26.60 -7.87
CA ARG A 531 -45.26 -27.29 -8.99
C ARG A 531 -45.52 -28.76 -8.70
N ARG A 532 -44.58 -29.43 -8.02
CA ARG A 532 -44.65 -30.86 -7.67
C ARG A 532 -45.32 -31.11 -6.31
N ARG A 533 -45.83 -30.08 -5.64
CA ARG A 533 -46.46 -30.14 -4.31
C ARG A 533 -45.62 -30.93 -3.29
N ARG A 534 -44.31 -30.66 -3.24
CA ARG A 534 -43.38 -31.30 -2.29
C ARG A 534 -42.53 -30.28 -1.52
N PRO A 535 -42.01 -30.64 -0.33
CA PRO A 535 -41.13 -29.75 0.43
C PRO A 535 -39.89 -29.35 -0.37
N LEU A 536 -39.45 -28.10 -0.20
CA LEU A 536 -38.24 -27.58 -0.86
C LEU A 536 -37.00 -28.43 -0.54
N ALA A 537 -36.84 -28.84 0.71
CA ALA A 537 -35.73 -29.71 1.12
C ALA A 537 -35.72 -31.06 0.38
N THR A 538 -36.89 -31.62 0.06
CA THR A 538 -37.01 -32.85 -0.74
C THR A 538 -36.61 -32.63 -2.19
N GLU A 539 -36.97 -31.49 -2.78
CA GLU A 539 -36.56 -31.11 -4.14
C GLU A 539 -35.05 -30.88 -4.22
N VAL A 540 -34.48 -30.12 -3.28
CA VAL A 540 -33.03 -29.88 -3.21
C VAL A 540 -32.26 -31.19 -2.99
N ALA A 541 -32.76 -32.07 -2.14
CA ALA A 541 -32.15 -33.39 -1.95
C ALA A 541 -32.17 -34.25 -3.21
N PHE A 542 -33.28 -34.20 -3.97
CA PHE A 542 -33.39 -34.89 -5.24
C PHE A 542 -32.38 -34.34 -6.26
N LEU A 543 -32.31 -33.01 -6.42
CA LEU A 543 -31.39 -32.36 -7.36
C LEU A 543 -29.92 -32.61 -6.99
N ALA A 544 -29.59 -32.59 -5.69
CA ALA A 544 -28.24 -32.89 -5.22
C ALA A 544 -27.83 -34.35 -5.51
N ALA A 545 -28.72 -35.32 -5.25
CA ALA A 545 -28.48 -36.72 -5.58
C ALA A 545 -28.41 -36.96 -7.10
N HIS A 546 -29.27 -36.30 -7.87
CA HIS A 546 -29.27 -36.33 -9.34
C HIS A 546 -27.95 -35.81 -9.90
N GLY A 547 -27.48 -34.66 -9.40
CA GLY A 547 -26.19 -34.10 -9.79
C GLY A 547 -25.01 -35.00 -9.39
N ALA A 548 -25.05 -35.62 -8.22
CA ALA A 548 -24.01 -36.56 -7.80
C ALA A 548 -23.91 -37.80 -8.71
N LEU A 549 -25.04 -38.27 -9.27
CA LEU A 549 -25.03 -39.37 -10.26
C LEU A 549 -24.42 -38.94 -11.60
N HIS A 550 -24.63 -37.70 -12.04
CA HIS A 550 -23.95 -37.14 -13.22
C HIS A 550 -22.42 -37.16 -13.08
N LEU A 551 -21.89 -36.95 -11.87
CA LEU A 551 -20.45 -37.07 -11.59
C LEU A 551 -19.91 -38.51 -11.76
N LEU A 552 -20.78 -39.51 -11.78
CA LEU A 552 -20.45 -40.93 -12.04
C LEU A 552 -20.81 -41.37 -13.48
N GLY A 553 -20.96 -40.42 -14.40
CA GLY A 553 -21.19 -40.71 -15.81
C GLY A 553 -22.60 -41.19 -16.16
N TYR A 554 -23.58 -41.00 -15.26
CA TYR A 554 -24.99 -41.15 -15.64
C TYR A 554 -25.45 -39.93 -16.43
N GLU A 555 -26.11 -40.15 -17.56
CA GLU A 555 -26.67 -39.10 -18.40
C GLU A 555 -28.20 -39.24 -18.52
N ASP A 556 -28.89 -38.12 -18.67
CA ASP A 556 -30.35 -38.02 -18.76
C ASP A 556 -30.84 -37.42 -20.08
N ASP A 557 -30.01 -37.49 -21.12
CA ASP A 557 -30.30 -37.01 -22.48
C ASP A 557 -31.27 -37.93 -23.25
N THR A 558 -31.27 -39.23 -22.94
CA THR A 558 -32.18 -40.23 -23.51
C THR A 558 -33.33 -40.56 -22.56
N SER A 559 -34.49 -40.98 -23.11
CA SER A 559 -35.65 -41.41 -22.32
C SER A 559 -35.38 -42.62 -21.41
N ALA A 560 -34.41 -43.47 -21.77
CA ALA A 560 -33.97 -44.58 -20.94
C ALA A 560 -33.11 -44.08 -19.77
N GLY A 561 -32.08 -43.26 -20.04
CA GLY A 561 -31.21 -42.67 -19.02
C GLY A 561 -31.97 -41.79 -18.03
N TYR A 562 -32.90 -40.95 -18.52
CA TYR A 562 -33.77 -40.13 -17.67
C TYR A 562 -34.61 -40.97 -16.69
N ARG A 563 -35.21 -42.08 -17.14
CA ARG A 563 -36.00 -42.98 -16.26
C ARG A 563 -35.11 -43.67 -15.23
N GLU A 564 -33.91 -44.08 -15.62
CA GLU A 564 -32.94 -44.71 -14.73
C GLU A 564 -32.49 -43.74 -13.64
N MET A 565 -32.07 -42.53 -14.02
CA MET A 565 -31.65 -41.49 -13.07
C MET A 565 -32.80 -41.07 -12.13
N LEU A 566 -34.03 -40.96 -12.64
CA LEU A 566 -35.20 -40.71 -11.79
C LEU A 566 -35.38 -41.79 -10.73
N ARG A 567 -35.23 -43.07 -11.12
CA ARG A 567 -35.34 -44.21 -10.20
C ARG A 567 -34.24 -44.16 -9.13
N LEU A 568 -33.00 -43.92 -9.53
CA LEU A 568 -31.84 -43.84 -8.63
C LEU A 568 -31.94 -42.64 -7.69
N GLY A 569 -32.26 -41.45 -8.21
CA GLY A 569 -32.44 -40.24 -7.41
C GLY A 569 -33.59 -40.36 -6.41
N ARG A 570 -34.69 -41.03 -6.76
CA ARG A 570 -35.79 -41.32 -5.82
C ARG A 570 -35.41 -42.37 -4.78
N ALA A 571 -34.65 -43.39 -5.15
CA ALA A 571 -34.15 -44.39 -4.21
C ALA A 571 -33.23 -43.74 -3.16
N ALA A 572 -32.39 -42.80 -3.58
CA ALA A 572 -31.49 -42.06 -2.70
C ALA A 572 -32.23 -41.18 -1.66
N LEU A 573 -33.49 -40.81 -1.89
CA LEU A 573 -34.29 -40.06 -0.91
C LEU A 573 -34.84 -40.93 0.22
N LYS A 574 -34.85 -42.26 0.06
CA LYS A 574 -35.39 -43.22 1.04
C LYS A 574 -34.34 -43.79 1.99
N GLY A 575 -33.05 -43.64 1.66
CA GLY A 575 -31.91 -44.05 2.49
C GLY A 575 -31.31 -42.87 3.23
#